data_AF-A0A9D8IJB7-F1
#
_entry.id   AF-A0A9D8IJB7-F1
#
_cell.length_a   1.000
_cell.length_b   1.000
_cell.length_c   1.000
_cell.angle_alpha   90.00
_cell.angle_beta   90.00
_cell.angle_gamma   90.00
#
_symmetry.space_group_name_H-M   'P 1'
#
loop_
_entity.id
_entity.type
_entity.pdbx_description
1 polymer ?
#
loop_
_entity_poly.entity_id
_entity_poly.type
_entity_poly.pdbx_seq_one_letter_code
_entity_poly.pdbx_strand_id
1 'polypeptide(L)'
;MKNRRGLLQLEGLTERIVPAVSIRSVDGDLVIRGTPNLDSGKPTLTINVTADNTVSITDGKTSRGSYSVTGDLILNMSNRNDTVVITLSGGSLNGGISASLLNGNDSLTVRSIDAERTISGGISVNGGNGNDFFVLASGNPGGLKVEGAVSFNGGAGKDIAFINHTTDEAGTTNATGPLLIGAGLTLTRVNGDTTRHVNIGTKATVEISGNLIINASADKLVTNRFVIGSDTKAVSIAGTLAITGGQGADNVEIQNTTIVDVIPAEDEVLEITINLDRGVNNTKLTAIDFGTSGTDADFAYTGGTGEDIIEFEGTNTVSGDAIFNFGNGQNILELSSSTTFDADVTVTGGKNNDTVVIQDATISGLLTLTMGNGVNNFTTTDKAGIAGGLTYTGGSEADTVRLENGDGLAGDVSISVGAGGDTIEITGTTTVGVTSLTVDLGIDSAVDSFKYNLILESLITILNQGSEDTVTSE
;
A
#
# COMPACT_ATOMS: atom_id res chain seq x y z
N MET A 1 -70.97 44.98 -7.37
CA MET A 1 -70.12 44.28 -6.39
C MET A 1 -69.12 43.43 -7.15
N LYS A 2 -67.82 43.76 -7.09
CA LYS A 2 -66.75 42.99 -7.75
C LYS A 2 -66.38 41.82 -6.82
N ASN A 3 -66.73 40.59 -7.21
CA ASN A 3 -66.27 39.38 -6.53
C ASN A 3 -64.75 39.23 -6.71
N ARG A 4 -63.97 39.74 -5.76
CA ARG A 4 -62.54 39.41 -5.64
C ARG A 4 -62.44 37.98 -5.12
N ARG A 5 -62.06 37.05 -5.99
CA ARG A 5 -61.66 35.69 -5.57
C ARG A 5 -60.45 35.84 -4.64
N GLY A 6 -60.55 35.32 -3.43
CA GLY A 6 -59.41 35.26 -2.51
C GLY A 6 -58.26 34.51 -3.19
N LEU A 7 -57.07 35.10 -3.18
CA LEU A 7 -55.85 34.43 -3.62
C LEU A 7 -55.68 33.17 -2.77
N LEU A 8 -55.60 32.01 -3.42
CA LEU A 8 -55.17 30.79 -2.75
C LEU A 8 -53.72 31.03 -2.30
N GLN A 9 -53.52 31.26 -1.00
CA GLN A 9 -52.20 31.19 -0.41
C GLN A 9 -51.84 29.71 -0.31
N LEU A 10 -51.14 29.21 -1.33
CA LEU A 10 -50.36 27.98 -1.20
C LEU A 10 -49.19 28.32 -0.28
N GLU A 11 -49.32 28.03 1.00
CA GLU A 11 -48.14 27.95 1.87
C GLU A 11 -47.21 26.88 1.29
N GLY A 12 -45.95 27.23 1.04
CA GLY A 12 -44.97 26.30 0.54
C GLY A 12 -44.77 25.17 1.55
N LEU A 13 -45.34 24.00 1.28
CA LEU A 13 -45.01 22.75 2.00
C LEU A 13 -43.54 22.34 1.83
N THR A 14 -42.74 23.13 1.11
CA THR A 14 -41.35 22.90 0.73
C THR A 14 -40.34 23.13 1.87
N GLU A 15 -40.75 23.75 2.98
CA GLU A 15 -39.89 23.95 4.17
C GLU A 15 -40.24 23.03 5.35
N ARG A 16 -41.07 22.00 5.15
CA ARG A 16 -41.03 20.87 6.07
C ARG A 16 -39.68 20.19 5.87
N ILE A 17 -38.70 20.59 6.68
CA ILE A 17 -37.57 19.75 7.04
C ILE A 17 -38.22 18.44 7.47
N VAL A 18 -38.16 17.40 6.63
CA VAL A 18 -38.73 16.09 6.95
C VAL A 18 -37.70 15.41 7.84
N PRO A 19 -37.78 15.50 9.18
CA PRO A 19 -36.69 15.17 10.06
C PRO A 19 -37.00 13.78 10.59
N ALA A 20 -36.76 12.77 9.76
CA ALA A 20 -36.78 11.42 10.28
C ALA A 20 -35.93 10.53 9.39
N VAL A 21 -34.95 9.91 10.04
CA VAL A 21 -34.48 8.59 9.64
C VAL A 21 -35.69 7.66 9.52
N SER A 22 -35.90 7.11 8.33
CA SER A 22 -36.92 6.11 8.01
C SER A 22 -36.29 4.73 8.11
N ILE A 23 -36.95 3.83 8.84
CA ILE A 23 -36.48 2.46 9.06
C ILE A 23 -37.55 1.51 8.53
N ARG A 24 -37.15 0.59 7.67
CA ARG A 24 -38.03 -0.40 7.06
C ARG A 24 -37.34 -1.75 7.01
N SER A 25 -37.99 -2.80 7.51
CA SER A 25 -37.55 -4.17 7.28
C SER A 25 -38.23 -4.74 6.04
N VAL A 26 -37.45 -5.38 5.16
CA VAL A 26 -37.92 -6.02 3.93
C VAL A 26 -37.19 -7.35 3.78
N ASP A 27 -37.91 -8.46 3.80
CA ASP A 27 -37.37 -9.80 3.56
C ASP A 27 -36.12 -10.18 4.40
N GLY A 28 -36.04 -9.64 5.62
CA GLY A 28 -34.92 -9.87 6.54
C GLY A 28 -33.87 -8.76 6.55
N ASP A 29 -33.81 -7.95 5.49
CA ASP A 29 -32.95 -6.76 5.43
C ASP A 29 -33.55 -5.64 6.29
N LEU A 30 -32.67 -4.80 6.84
CA LEU A 30 -33.05 -3.56 7.50
C LEU A 30 -32.54 -2.36 6.70
N VAL A 31 -33.48 -1.64 6.08
CA VAL A 31 -33.20 -0.46 5.26
C VAL A 31 -33.43 0.80 6.10
N ILE A 32 -32.38 1.59 6.25
CA ILE A 32 -32.38 2.87 6.96
C ILE A 32 -32.08 3.99 5.97
N ARG A 33 -32.91 5.03 5.94
CA ARG A 33 -32.75 6.16 5.01
C ARG A 33 -32.99 7.52 5.66
N GLY A 34 -32.31 8.56 5.21
CA GLY A 34 -32.59 9.96 5.59
C GLY A 34 -31.46 10.63 6.35
N THR A 35 -31.71 11.85 6.83
CA THR A 35 -30.73 12.65 7.60
C THR A 35 -30.87 12.36 9.09
N PRO A 36 -29.80 11.97 9.80
CA PRO A 36 -29.80 11.85 11.25
C PRO A 36 -30.06 13.18 11.96
N ASN A 37 -30.61 13.10 13.16
CA ASN A 37 -30.78 14.23 14.06
C ASN A 37 -29.44 14.62 14.68
N LEU A 38 -29.34 15.91 15.03
CA LEU A 38 -28.18 16.43 15.72
C LEU A 38 -28.03 15.80 17.10
N ASP A 39 -26.84 15.27 17.39
CA ASP A 39 -26.33 15.05 18.74
C ASP A 39 -25.03 15.83 18.92
N SER A 40 -24.98 16.67 19.95
CA SER A 40 -23.84 17.54 20.23
C SER A 40 -23.38 18.40 19.02
N GLY A 41 -24.33 18.76 18.16
CA GLY A 41 -24.08 19.59 16.97
C GLY A 41 -23.71 18.82 15.69
N LYS A 42 -23.64 17.48 15.73
CA LYS A 42 -23.38 16.64 14.55
C LYS A 42 -24.58 15.72 14.25
N PRO A 43 -25.01 15.54 13.00
CA PRO A 43 -26.02 14.55 12.64
C PRO A 43 -25.50 13.13 12.91
N THR A 44 -26.01 12.47 13.96
CA THR A 44 -25.46 11.17 14.40
C THR A 44 -26.53 10.08 14.42
N LEU A 45 -26.27 8.96 13.74
CA LEU A 45 -27.04 7.73 13.80
C LEU A 45 -26.21 6.65 14.50
N THR A 46 -26.70 6.12 15.62
CA THR A 46 -26.05 5.02 16.35
C THR A 46 -26.86 3.75 16.20
N ILE A 47 -26.19 2.65 15.82
CA ILE A 47 -26.75 1.33 15.64
C ILE A 47 -25.96 0.36 16.53
N ASN A 48 -26.58 -0.20 17.55
CA ASN A 48 -25.94 -1.18 18.42
C ASN A 48 -26.52 -2.56 18.18
N VAL A 49 -25.69 -3.53 17.80
CA VAL A 49 -26.04 -4.96 17.77
C VAL A 49 -25.99 -5.46 19.22
N THR A 50 -27.17 -5.71 19.80
CA THR A 50 -27.35 -6.02 21.23
C THR A 50 -27.49 -7.50 21.52
N ALA A 51 -27.88 -8.28 20.51
CA ALA A 51 -27.89 -9.74 20.47
C ALA A 51 -27.73 -10.16 19.01
N ASP A 52 -27.52 -11.45 18.74
CA ASP A 52 -27.37 -11.95 17.36
C ASP A 52 -28.57 -11.50 16.51
N ASN A 53 -28.26 -10.85 15.38
CA ASN A 53 -29.24 -10.35 14.44
C ASN A 53 -30.27 -9.39 15.04
N THR A 54 -29.96 -8.74 16.17
CA THR A 54 -30.84 -7.77 16.83
C THR A 54 -30.12 -6.45 16.99
N VAL A 55 -30.66 -5.40 16.36
CA VAL A 55 -30.08 -4.05 16.37
C VAL A 55 -31.00 -3.06 17.08
N SER A 56 -30.43 -2.25 17.95
CA SER A 56 -31.08 -1.07 18.53
C SER A 56 -30.59 0.19 17.81
N ILE A 57 -31.53 1.07 17.44
CA ILE A 57 -31.21 2.27 16.67
C ILE A 57 -31.53 3.50 17.50
N THR A 58 -30.59 4.44 17.52
CA THR A 58 -30.72 5.76 18.14
C THR A 58 -30.35 6.83 17.11
N ASP A 59 -31.24 7.79 16.91
CA ASP A 59 -31.10 8.90 15.97
C ASP A 59 -30.96 10.22 16.75
N GLY A 60 -29.75 10.75 16.78
CA GLY A 60 -29.30 11.76 17.74
C GLY A 60 -29.44 11.23 19.17
N LYS A 61 -30.36 11.83 19.94
CA LYS A 61 -30.72 11.37 21.31
C LYS A 61 -32.01 10.55 21.37
N THR A 62 -32.65 10.32 20.24
CA THR A 62 -33.99 9.72 20.17
C THR A 62 -33.88 8.25 19.80
N SER A 63 -34.34 7.35 20.69
CA SER A 63 -34.44 5.93 20.33
C SER A 63 -35.47 5.72 19.21
N ARG A 64 -35.09 4.93 18.21
CA ARG A 64 -35.93 4.53 17.07
C ARG A 64 -36.41 3.08 17.18
N GLY A 65 -36.12 2.39 18.29
CA GLY A 65 -36.58 1.03 18.55
C GLY A 65 -35.50 -0.04 18.34
N SER A 66 -35.94 -1.30 18.35
CA SER A 66 -35.10 -2.48 18.14
C SER A 66 -35.69 -3.35 17.03
N TYR A 67 -34.82 -3.90 16.19
CA TYR A 67 -35.17 -4.58 14.95
C TYR A 67 -34.38 -5.88 14.81
N SER A 68 -35.00 -6.90 14.22
CA SER A 68 -34.28 -8.11 13.81
C SER A 68 -33.76 -7.93 12.38
N VAL A 69 -32.50 -8.29 12.15
CA VAL A 69 -31.79 -8.15 10.87
C VAL A 69 -31.21 -9.52 10.52
N THR A 70 -31.97 -10.31 9.77
CA THR A 70 -31.55 -11.65 9.35
C THR A 70 -30.88 -11.65 7.99
N GLY A 71 -31.06 -10.59 7.20
CA GLY A 71 -30.33 -10.27 5.98
C GLY A 71 -29.36 -9.12 6.21
N ASP A 72 -29.31 -8.18 5.26
CA ASP A 72 -28.33 -7.08 5.26
C ASP A 72 -28.80 -5.83 6.02
N LEU A 73 -27.84 -5.09 6.57
CA LEU A 73 -28.05 -3.73 7.06
C LEU A 73 -27.74 -2.72 5.95
N ILE A 74 -28.78 -2.07 5.43
CA ILE A 74 -28.67 -1.17 4.26
C ILE A 74 -28.90 0.29 4.70
N LEU A 75 -27.89 1.13 4.51
CA LEU A 75 -27.87 2.55 4.89
C LEU A 75 -27.87 3.42 3.63
N ASN A 76 -28.84 4.33 3.49
CA ASN A 76 -28.86 5.36 2.44
C ASN A 76 -29.01 6.73 3.11
N MET A 77 -27.88 7.38 3.40
CA MET A 77 -27.87 8.63 4.13
C MET A 77 -28.23 9.80 3.20
N SER A 78 -28.00 11.04 3.64
CA SER A 78 -28.49 12.23 2.98
C SER A 78 -27.39 13.03 2.29
N ASN A 79 -27.73 14.14 1.63
CA ASN A 79 -26.73 15.04 1.04
C ASN A 79 -26.17 16.04 2.07
N ARG A 80 -26.01 15.63 3.33
CA ARG A 80 -25.50 16.43 4.44
C ARG A 80 -24.43 15.62 5.16
N ASN A 81 -23.58 16.28 5.93
CA ASN A 81 -22.61 15.62 6.78
C ASN A 81 -23.31 14.68 7.78
N ASP A 82 -23.15 13.39 7.57
CA ASP A 82 -23.82 12.34 8.31
C ASP A 82 -22.77 11.51 9.08
N THR A 83 -22.98 11.27 10.37
CA THR A 83 -22.12 10.41 11.20
C THR A 83 -22.90 9.15 11.58
N VAL A 84 -22.38 7.98 11.19
CA VAL A 84 -23.00 6.68 11.44
C VAL A 84 -22.04 5.81 12.25
N VAL A 85 -22.52 5.29 13.37
CA VAL A 85 -21.74 4.41 14.25
C VAL A 85 -22.47 3.09 14.44
N ILE A 86 -21.86 2.00 13.99
CA ILE A 86 -22.33 0.63 14.15
C ILE A 86 -21.43 -0.06 15.17
N THR A 87 -21.99 -0.46 16.30
CA THR A 87 -21.27 -1.15 17.38
C THR A 87 -21.85 -2.54 17.63
N LEU A 88 -21.03 -3.57 17.51
CA LEU A 88 -21.34 -4.95 17.87
C LEU A 88 -20.98 -5.14 19.35
N SER A 89 -22.00 -5.04 20.21
CA SER A 89 -21.86 -4.97 21.68
C SER A 89 -22.45 -6.17 22.42
N GLY A 90 -23.12 -7.06 21.72
CA GLY A 90 -23.81 -8.21 22.32
C GLY A 90 -24.09 -9.37 21.37
N GLY A 91 -23.86 -9.22 20.07
CA GLY A 91 -24.08 -10.26 19.09
C GLY A 91 -23.44 -9.99 17.72
N SER A 92 -23.64 -10.94 16.81
CA SER A 92 -23.16 -10.96 15.43
C SER A 92 -24.28 -10.60 14.43
N LEU A 93 -23.91 -10.30 13.19
CA LEU A 93 -24.81 -10.11 12.06
C LEU A 93 -24.64 -11.24 11.05
N ASN A 94 -25.74 -11.87 10.63
CA ASN A 94 -25.73 -12.93 9.62
C ASN A 94 -25.57 -12.37 8.20
N GLY A 95 -26.01 -11.15 7.94
CA GLY A 95 -25.81 -10.47 6.64
C GLY A 95 -24.63 -9.51 6.66
N GLY A 96 -24.52 -8.74 5.59
CA GLY A 96 -23.53 -7.70 5.40
C GLY A 96 -24.01 -6.30 5.78
N ILE A 97 -23.17 -5.32 5.49
CA ILE A 97 -23.48 -3.90 5.63
C ILE A 97 -23.27 -3.23 4.27
N SER A 98 -24.29 -2.53 3.76
CA SER A 98 -24.19 -1.71 2.56
C SER A 98 -24.54 -0.27 2.89
N ALA A 99 -23.60 0.65 2.73
CA ALA A 99 -23.78 2.07 3.04
C ALA A 99 -23.51 2.96 1.83
N SER A 100 -24.46 3.85 1.54
CA SER A 100 -24.29 4.98 0.64
C SER A 100 -24.44 6.26 1.46
N LEU A 101 -23.36 7.03 1.60
CA LEU A 101 -23.34 8.25 2.40
C LEU A 101 -23.77 9.49 1.59
N LEU A 102 -23.60 9.44 0.27
CA LEU A 102 -24.08 10.39 -0.75
C LEU A 102 -23.22 11.66 -0.88
N ASN A 103 -23.61 12.80 -0.33
CA ASN A 103 -22.83 14.02 -0.43
C ASN A 103 -22.73 14.63 0.95
N GLY A 104 -21.60 15.20 1.29
CA GLY A 104 -21.34 15.68 2.64
C GLY A 104 -19.97 15.25 3.08
N ASN A 105 -19.53 15.75 4.22
CA ASN A 105 -18.37 15.17 4.90
C ASN A 105 -18.90 14.12 5.86
N ASP A 106 -18.91 12.86 5.42
CA ASP A 106 -19.60 11.79 6.10
C ASP A 106 -18.62 10.90 6.88
N SER A 107 -19.14 10.20 7.89
CA SER A 107 -18.34 9.29 8.70
C SER A 107 -19.10 8.01 8.97
N LEU A 108 -18.50 6.86 8.69
CA LEU A 108 -19.02 5.54 9.06
C LEU A 108 -17.99 4.80 9.89
N THR A 109 -18.36 4.44 11.12
CA THR A 109 -17.58 3.57 12.01
C THR A 109 -18.30 2.25 12.21
N VAL A 110 -17.61 1.13 11.97
CA VAL A 110 -18.07 -0.22 12.31
C VAL A 110 -17.09 -0.82 13.30
N ARG A 111 -17.57 -1.28 14.45
CA ARG A 111 -16.70 -1.85 15.47
C ARG A 111 -17.31 -2.95 16.32
N SER A 112 -16.46 -3.85 16.83
CA SER A 112 -16.76 -4.71 18.00
C SER A 112 -16.21 -4.07 19.28
N ILE A 113 -16.79 -4.32 20.46
CA ILE A 113 -16.28 -3.75 21.73
C ILE A 113 -16.01 -4.76 22.86
N ASP A 114 -16.61 -5.96 22.87
CA ASP A 114 -16.65 -6.80 24.08
C ASP A 114 -16.14 -8.24 23.89
N ALA A 115 -16.45 -8.86 22.75
CA ALA A 115 -16.06 -10.22 22.40
C ALA A 115 -15.73 -10.30 20.90
N GLU A 116 -15.23 -11.45 20.44
CA GLU A 116 -15.17 -11.68 19.00
C GLU A 116 -16.58 -11.65 18.42
N ARG A 117 -16.82 -10.76 17.45
CA ARG A 117 -18.12 -10.61 16.78
C ARG A 117 -17.95 -10.82 15.29
N THR A 118 -18.96 -11.40 14.66
CA THR A 118 -18.94 -11.74 13.24
C THR A 118 -19.95 -10.91 12.48
N ILE A 119 -19.56 -10.46 11.29
CA ILE A 119 -20.43 -10.03 10.20
C ILE A 119 -20.23 -11.08 9.11
N SER A 120 -21.23 -11.95 8.90
CA SER A 120 -21.11 -13.06 7.95
C SER A 120 -21.19 -12.62 6.49
N GLY A 121 -21.71 -11.43 6.21
CA GLY A 121 -21.63 -10.81 4.88
C GLY A 121 -20.38 -9.93 4.69
N GLY A 122 -20.35 -9.20 3.57
CA GLY A 122 -19.34 -8.17 3.31
C GLY A 122 -19.75 -6.80 3.86
N ILE A 123 -18.82 -5.83 3.77
CA ILE A 123 -19.08 -4.43 4.06
C ILE A 123 -18.77 -3.64 2.79
N SER A 124 -19.76 -2.92 2.26
CA SER A 124 -19.59 -2.06 1.08
C SER A 124 -20.01 -0.63 1.41
N VAL A 125 -19.09 0.32 1.27
CA VAL A 125 -19.29 1.73 1.62
C VAL A 125 -18.96 2.61 0.41
N ASN A 126 -19.90 3.48 0.05
CA ASN A 126 -19.72 4.54 -0.92
C ASN A 126 -19.89 5.89 -0.21
N GLY A 127 -18.79 6.63 -0.02
CA GLY A 127 -18.77 7.95 0.60
C GLY A 127 -19.54 8.95 -0.26
N GLY A 128 -19.00 9.26 -1.44
CA GLY A 128 -19.68 9.98 -2.49
C GLY A 128 -18.98 11.30 -2.82
N ASN A 129 -19.56 12.47 -2.54
CA ASN A 129 -18.82 13.73 -2.68
C ASN A 129 -18.68 14.43 -1.33
N GLY A 130 -17.45 14.82 -1.00
CA GLY A 130 -17.06 15.50 0.23
C GLY A 130 -15.90 14.75 0.88
N ASN A 131 -15.54 15.11 2.11
CA ASN A 131 -14.45 14.45 2.81
C ASN A 131 -15.02 13.35 3.69
N ASP A 132 -14.87 12.10 3.26
CA ASP A 132 -15.51 10.95 3.89
C ASP A 132 -14.54 10.12 4.72
N PHE A 133 -15.04 9.57 5.83
CA PHE A 133 -14.25 8.87 6.82
C PHE A 133 -14.81 7.47 7.09
N PHE A 134 -14.04 6.42 6.79
CA PHE A 134 -14.41 5.05 7.08
C PHE A 134 -13.51 4.43 8.16
N VAL A 135 -14.12 3.86 9.20
CA VAL A 135 -13.41 3.12 10.25
C VAL A 135 -13.99 1.72 10.37
N LEU A 136 -13.09 0.73 10.35
CA LEU A 136 -13.37 -0.65 10.73
C LEU A 136 -12.45 -1.02 11.89
N ALA A 137 -12.99 -1.37 13.06
CA ALA A 137 -12.16 -1.58 14.25
C ALA A 137 -12.63 -2.73 15.17
N SER A 138 -11.71 -3.36 15.89
CA SER A 138 -11.97 -4.41 16.87
C SER A 138 -11.57 -3.98 18.29
N GLY A 139 -12.51 -4.06 19.23
CA GLY A 139 -12.35 -3.67 20.63
C GLY A 139 -11.38 -4.53 21.45
N ASN A 140 -11.12 -4.14 22.70
CA ASN A 140 -10.44 -5.01 23.68
C ASN A 140 -11.48 -5.71 24.56
N PRO A 141 -11.43 -7.03 24.80
CA PRO A 141 -10.58 -8.04 24.16
C PRO A 141 -11.14 -8.58 22.84
N GLY A 142 -12.27 -8.05 22.39
CA GLY A 142 -13.06 -8.61 21.31
C GLY A 142 -12.51 -8.39 19.91
N GLY A 143 -12.26 -9.49 19.18
CA GLY A 143 -11.98 -9.42 17.74
C GLY A 143 -13.19 -8.96 16.91
N LEU A 144 -12.94 -8.62 15.65
CA LEU A 144 -13.99 -8.44 14.65
C LEU A 144 -13.67 -9.35 13.47
N LYS A 145 -14.63 -10.17 13.06
CA LYS A 145 -14.55 -11.00 11.87
C LYS A 145 -15.57 -10.51 10.84
N VAL A 146 -15.11 -10.19 9.64
CA VAL A 146 -15.95 -9.96 8.47
C VAL A 146 -15.70 -11.12 7.52
N GLU A 147 -16.67 -12.00 7.33
CA GLU A 147 -16.47 -13.19 6.48
C GLU A 147 -16.45 -12.86 4.99
N GLY A 148 -17.14 -11.79 4.58
CA GLY A 148 -17.11 -11.27 3.22
C GLY A 148 -15.96 -10.30 2.94
N ALA A 149 -16.04 -9.65 1.77
CA ALA A 149 -15.10 -8.60 1.38
C ALA A 149 -15.46 -7.27 2.06
N VAL A 150 -14.46 -6.42 2.27
CA VAL A 150 -14.64 -5.04 2.72
C VAL A 150 -14.24 -4.11 1.58
N SER A 151 -15.13 -3.21 1.16
CA SER A 151 -14.84 -2.21 0.16
C SER A 151 -15.26 -0.81 0.60
N PHE A 152 -14.37 0.17 0.43
CA PHE A 152 -14.66 1.58 0.61
C PHE A 152 -14.28 2.36 -0.65
N ASN A 153 -15.25 3.08 -1.20
CA ASN A 153 -15.05 4.08 -2.25
C ASN A 153 -15.30 5.45 -1.63
N GLY A 154 -14.24 6.21 -1.38
CA GLY A 154 -14.34 7.56 -0.80
C GLY A 154 -15.13 8.49 -1.72
N GLY A 155 -14.83 8.41 -3.01
CA GLY A 155 -15.46 9.25 -4.00
C GLY A 155 -14.67 10.55 -4.21
N ALA A 156 -15.35 11.67 -4.38
CA ALA A 156 -14.70 12.95 -4.66
C ALA A 156 -14.56 13.79 -3.39
N GLY A 157 -13.32 14.02 -2.96
CA GLY A 157 -13.00 14.94 -1.88
C GLY A 157 -11.70 14.50 -1.25
N LYS A 158 -11.59 14.60 0.08
CA LYS A 158 -10.46 14.06 0.83
C LYS A 158 -10.94 12.95 1.76
N ASP A 159 -10.70 11.72 1.36
CA ASP A 159 -11.28 10.55 1.99
C ASP A 159 -10.24 9.75 2.77
N ILE A 160 -10.63 9.23 3.93
CA ILE A 160 -9.71 8.54 4.84
C ILE A 160 -10.32 7.19 5.26
N ALA A 161 -9.49 6.15 5.29
CA ALA A 161 -9.86 4.81 5.72
C ALA A 161 -8.92 4.30 6.81
N PHE A 162 -9.49 3.93 7.96
CA PHE A 162 -8.77 3.34 9.07
C PHE A 162 -9.25 1.92 9.35
N ILE A 163 -8.34 0.96 9.19
CA ILE A 163 -8.61 -0.46 9.38
C ILE A 163 -7.78 -0.94 10.58
N ASN A 164 -8.49 -1.22 11.66
CA ASN A 164 -7.95 -1.60 12.96
C ASN A 164 -6.92 -0.58 13.52
N HIS A 165 -7.30 0.70 13.55
CA HIS A 165 -6.47 1.84 13.99
C HIS A 165 -6.98 2.51 15.28
N THR A 166 -6.09 3.16 16.05
CA THR A 166 -6.38 3.70 17.38
C THR A 166 -7.21 4.97 17.43
N THR A 167 -7.29 5.80 16.40
CA THR A 167 -8.01 7.07 16.53
C THR A 167 -8.98 7.23 15.38
N ASP A 168 -10.27 7.21 15.70
CA ASP A 168 -11.27 7.85 14.84
C ASP A 168 -11.05 9.38 14.82
N GLU A 169 -11.76 10.12 13.96
CA GLU A 169 -11.71 11.59 13.98
C GLU A 169 -12.07 12.19 15.36
N ALA A 170 -12.82 11.45 16.17
CA ALA A 170 -13.18 11.87 17.53
C ALA A 170 -12.08 11.59 18.57
N GLY A 171 -10.95 10.97 18.17
CA GLY A 171 -9.85 10.61 19.04
C GLY A 171 -10.14 9.45 19.99
N THR A 172 -11.19 8.66 19.74
CA THR A 172 -11.61 7.57 20.62
C THR A 172 -10.77 6.32 20.37
N THR A 173 -9.95 5.93 21.35
CA THR A 173 -9.05 4.77 21.27
C THR A 173 -9.70 3.46 21.64
N ASN A 174 -9.98 2.59 20.66
CA ASN A 174 -10.56 1.27 20.94
C ASN A 174 -10.02 0.09 20.12
N ALA A 175 -9.24 0.29 19.05
CA ALA A 175 -8.73 -0.82 18.23
C ALA A 175 -7.57 -1.56 18.94
N THR A 176 -7.83 -2.73 19.51
CA THR A 176 -6.82 -3.55 20.21
C THR A 176 -7.01 -5.05 20.06
N GLY A 177 -8.19 -5.52 19.62
CA GLY A 177 -8.44 -6.91 19.28
C GLY A 177 -8.05 -7.23 17.82
N PRO A 178 -7.91 -8.52 17.46
CA PRO A 178 -7.62 -8.91 16.08
C PRO A 178 -8.78 -8.56 15.14
N LEU A 179 -8.47 -8.24 13.88
CA LEU A 179 -9.44 -8.06 12.80
C LEU A 179 -9.18 -9.09 11.71
N LEU A 180 -10.21 -9.84 11.32
CA LEU A 180 -10.17 -10.80 10.22
C LEU A 180 -11.12 -10.37 9.10
N ILE A 181 -10.63 -10.29 7.86
CA ILE A 181 -11.40 -9.98 6.65
C ILE A 181 -11.29 -11.15 5.68
N GLY A 182 -12.40 -11.83 5.40
CA GLY A 182 -12.41 -13.14 4.77
C GLY A 182 -12.28 -13.16 3.25
N ALA A 183 -12.72 -12.12 2.52
CA ALA A 183 -12.68 -12.13 1.05
C ALA A 183 -11.94 -10.94 0.43
N GLY A 184 -11.06 -10.30 1.20
CA GLY A 184 -10.23 -9.18 0.73
C GLY A 184 -10.73 -7.79 1.17
N LEU A 185 -9.84 -6.82 0.98
CA LEU A 185 -10.03 -5.41 1.33
C LEU A 185 -9.73 -4.54 0.10
N THR A 186 -10.69 -3.73 -0.32
CA THR A 186 -10.54 -2.80 -1.44
C THR A 186 -10.82 -1.36 -1.00
N LEU A 187 -9.83 -0.49 -1.13
CA LEU A 187 -9.90 0.93 -0.78
C LEU A 187 -9.66 1.74 -2.05
N THR A 188 -10.70 2.38 -2.57
CA THR A 188 -10.61 3.20 -3.79
C THR A 188 -10.87 4.66 -3.47
N ARG A 189 -10.09 5.56 -4.09
CA ARG A 189 -10.18 7.01 -3.93
C ARG A 189 -10.06 7.39 -2.45
N VAL A 190 -9.01 6.93 -1.79
CA VAL A 190 -8.71 7.28 -0.39
C VAL A 190 -7.53 8.25 -0.37
N ASN A 191 -7.84 9.52 -0.18
CA ASN A 191 -7.00 10.67 -0.49
C ASN A 191 -7.13 11.81 0.55
N GLY A 192 -6.75 11.51 1.79
CA GLY A 192 -6.87 12.41 2.94
C GLY A 192 -6.01 13.69 2.94
N ASP A 193 -5.76 14.20 4.14
CA ASP A 193 -4.73 15.23 4.36
C ASP A 193 -3.34 14.61 4.47
N THR A 194 -2.30 15.43 4.33
CA THR A 194 -0.88 15.04 4.30
C THR A 194 -0.41 14.15 5.46
N THR A 195 -1.23 13.94 6.50
CA THR A 195 -0.87 13.13 7.66
C THR A 195 -1.50 11.74 7.71
N ARG A 196 -2.69 11.50 7.11
CA ARG A 196 -3.45 10.24 7.33
C ARG A 196 -4.42 9.91 6.20
N HIS A 197 -4.15 8.88 5.38
CA HIS A 197 -5.08 8.43 4.34
C HIS A 197 -5.54 7.00 4.60
N VAL A 198 -4.59 6.06 4.61
CA VAL A 198 -4.86 4.63 4.86
C VAL A 198 -3.95 4.14 5.98
N ASN A 199 -4.54 3.62 7.04
CA ASN A 199 -3.81 2.91 8.10
C ASN A 199 -4.44 1.54 8.31
N ILE A 200 -3.65 0.48 8.14
CA ILE A 200 -4.09 -0.91 8.32
C ILE A 200 -3.23 -1.56 9.39
N GLY A 201 -3.81 -2.10 10.45
CA GLY A 201 -3.10 -2.99 11.39
C GLY A 201 -2.04 -2.36 12.29
N THR A 202 -1.94 -1.03 12.34
CA THR A 202 -0.99 -0.29 13.19
C THR A 202 -1.08 -0.52 14.72
N LYS A 203 -2.07 -1.29 15.21
CA LYS A 203 -2.39 -1.43 16.66
C LYS A 203 -2.79 -2.82 17.11
N ALA A 204 -3.43 -3.58 16.25
CA ALA A 204 -3.72 -4.98 16.46
C ALA A 204 -3.56 -5.73 15.14
N THR A 205 -3.41 -7.06 15.24
CA THR A 205 -3.19 -7.90 14.06
C THR A 205 -4.37 -7.79 13.11
N VAL A 206 -4.07 -7.71 11.81
CA VAL A 206 -5.07 -7.76 10.74
C VAL A 206 -4.74 -8.95 9.86
N GLU A 207 -5.72 -9.81 9.64
CA GLU A 207 -5.62 -10.91 8.69
C GLU A 207 -6.62 -10.66 7.55
N ILE A 208 -6.12 -10.71 6.32
CA ILE A 208 -6.91 -10.54 5.09
C ILE A 208 -6.76 -11.83 4.29
N SER A 209 -7.81 -12.66 4.27
CA SER A 209 -7.78 -13.96 3.58
C SER A 209 -7.95 -13.85 2.06
N GLY A 210 -7.93 -12.64 1.50
CA GLY A 210 -7.95 -12.38 0.06
C GLY A 210 -7.03 -11.21 -0.30
N ASN A 211 -7.33 -10.53 -1.40
CA ASN A 211 -6.47 -9.44 -1.90
C ASN A 211 -6.61 -8.17 -1.04
N LEU A 212 -5.52 -7.42 -0.91
CA LEU A 212 -5.51 -6.03 -0.45
C LEU A 212 -5.26 -5.10 -1.63
N ILE A 213 -6.27 -4.32 -2.00
CA ILE A 213 -6.19 -3.36 -3.11
C ILE A 213 -6.39 -1.94 -2.55
N ILE A 214 -5.42 -1.07 -2.76
CA ILE A 214 -5.50 0.37 -2.45
C ILE A 214 -5.29 1.12 -3.77
N ASN A 215 -6.24 1.97 -4.15
CA ASN A 215 -6.19 2.69 -5.42
C ASN A 215 -6.55 4.17 -5.24
N ALA A 216 -5.53 5.02 -5.38
CA ALA A 216 -5.58 6.48 -5.37
C ALA A 216 -5.36 7.10 -6.77
N SER A 217 -5.53 6.32 -7.85
CA SER A 217 -5.20 6.76 -9.23
C SER A 217 -6.05 7.92 -9.73
N ALA A 218 -7.19 8.17 -9.09
CA ALA A 218 -8.06 9.30 -9.41
C ALA A 218 -7.54 10.64 -8.85
N ASP A 219 -6.53 10.59 -7.97
CA ASP A 219 -6.11 11.71 -7.17
C ASP A 219 -5.06 12.54 -7.89
N LYS A 220 -5.30 13.86 -7.91
CA LYS A 220 -4.47 14.79 -8.68
C LYS A 220 -3.81 15.78 -7.74
N LEU A 221 -2.49 15.83 -7.76
CA LEU A 221 -1.69 16.83 -7.05
C LEU A 221 -1.94 16.85 -5.52
N VAL A 222 -2.31 15.70 -4.94
CA VAL A 222 -2.42 15.51 -3.49
C VAL A 222 -1.35 14.53 -3.04
N THR A 223 -0.84 14.74 -1.83
CA THR A 223 0.12 13.81 -1.23
C THR A 223 -0.63 12.62 -0.66
N ASN A 224 -0.38 11.39 -1.09
CA ASN A 224 -0.95 10.22 -0.44
C ASN A 224 -0.05 9.62 0.64
N ARG A 225 -0.65 8.98 1.64
CA ARG A 225 0.05 8.24 2.69
C ARG A 225 -0.63 6.91 3.00
N PHE A 226 0.02 5.81 2.64
CA PHE A 226 -0.45 4.44 2.88
C PHE A 226 0.44 3.77 3.92
N VAL A 227 -0.15 3.34 5.04
CA VAL A 227 0.57 2.63 6.11
C VAL A 227 -0.07 1.27 6.34
N ILE A 228 0.71 0.21 6.18
CA ILE A 228 0.32 -1.18 6.40
C ILE A 228 1.20 -1.77 7.51
N GLY A 229 0.58 -2.22 8.59
CA GLY A 229 1.24 -2.77 9.77
C GLY A 229 1.94 -1.73 10.65
N SER A 230 2.74 -2.22 11.60
CA SER A 230 3.67 -1.43 12.40
C SER A 230 4.77 -2.30 13.00
N ASP A 231 5.79 -1.68 13.58
CA ASP A 231 6.87 -2.27 14.37
C ASP A 231 6.48 -3.44 15.32
N THR A 232 5.26 -3.42 15.84
CA THR A 232 4.78 -4.33 16.90
C THR A 232 3.56 -5.15 16.49
N LYS A 233 3.01 -4.93 15.29
CA LYS A 233 1.72 -5.51 14.87
C LYS A 233 1.76 -5.98 13.43
N ALA A 234 1.44 -7.26 13.26
CA ALA A 234 1.54 -7.92 11.98
C ALA A 234 0.27 -7.72 11.14
N VAL A 235 0.46 -7.58 9.83
CA VAL A 235 -0.59 -7.73 8.82
C VAL A 235 -0.29 -8.98 8.02
N SER A 236 -1.26 -9.88 7.90
CA SER A 236 -1.15 -11.08 7.07
C SER A 236 -2.12 -10.96 5.90
N ILE A 237 -1.62 -11.18 4.68
CA ILE A 237 -2.41 -11.13 3.45
C ILE A 237 -2.25 -12.47 2.73
N ALA A 238 -3.37 -13.12 2.40
CA ALA A 238 -3.39 -14.43 1.76
C ALA A 238 -3.38 -14.38 0.22
N GLY A 239 -3.61 -13.20 -0.35
CA GLY A 239 -3.69 -12.97 -1.80
C GLY A 239 -2.77 -11.82 -2.23
N THR A 240 -3.13 -11.17 -3.33
CA THR A 240 -2.29 -10.10 -3.88
C THR A 240 -2.34 -8.83 -3.05
N LEU A 241 -1.23 -8.09 -3.05
CA LEU A 241 -1.16 -6.72 -2.56
C LEU A 241 -0.97 -5.79 -3.75
N ALA A 242 -1.94 -4.91 -4.01
CA ALA A 242 -1.86 -3.92 -5.06
C ALA A 242 -2.05 -2.51 -4.49
N ILE A 243 -1.06 -1.65 -4.65
CA ILE A 243 -1.11 -0.23 -4.28
C ILE A 243 -0.94 0.60 -5.56
N THR A 244 -1.92 1.43 -5.86
CA THR A 244 -1.84 2.44 -6.93
C THR A 244 -1.90 3.84 -6.32
N GLY A 245 -0.84 4.61 -6.51
CA GLY A 245 -0.71 6.00 -6.10
C GLY A 245 -1.48 6.98 -6.98
N GLY A 246 -1.31 8.26 -6.71
CA GLY A 246 -1.95 9.37 -7.44
C GLY A 246 -0.97 10.09 -8.37
N GLN A 247 -1.35 11.29 -8.81
CA GLN A 247 -0.47 12.18 -9.60
C GLN A 247 0.32 13.18 -8.72
N GLY A 248 0.25 13.01 -7.39
CA GLY A 248 0.98 13.83 -6.43
C GLY A 248 2.01 12.98 -5.68
N ALA A 249 2.56 13.50 -4.59
CA ALA A 249 3.58 12.77 -3.83
C ALA A 249 3.00 11.58 -3.08
N ASP A 250 3.46 10.35 -3.29
CA ASP A 250 2.94 9.18 -2.59
C ASP A 250 3.93 8.66 -1.55
N ASN A 251 3.46 8.38 -0.33
CA ASN A 251 4.27 7.81 0.74
C ASN A 251 3.68 6.44 1.14
N VAL A 252 4.39 5.36 0.83
CA VAL A 252 4.03 3.99 1.19
C VAL A 252 4.94 3.52 2.31
N GLU A 253 4.35 2.99 3.38
CA GLU A 253 5.07 2.40 4.51
C GLU A 253 4.46 1.04 4.83
N ILE A 254 5.22 -0.04 4.59
CA ILE A 254 4.80 -1.42 4.88
C ILE A 254 5.73 -1.97 5.94
N GLN A 255 5.15 -2.37 7.07
CA GLN A 255 5.88 -2.85 8.24
C GLN A 255 5.32 -4.17 8.73
N ASN A 256 6.18 -5.11 9.13
CA ASN A 256 5.78 -6.35 9.79
C ASN A 256 4.64 -7.06 9.04
N THR A 257 4.77 -7.15 7.72
CA THR A 257 3.71 -7.62 6.84
C THR A 257 4.15 -8.92 6.19
N THR A 258 3.33 -9.95 6.32
CA THR A 258 3.54 -11.24 5.68
C THR A 258 2.50 -11.41 4.59
N ILE A 259 2.95 -11.77 3.39
CA ILE A 259 2.10 -12.13 2.27
C ILE A 259 2.35 -13.61 2.00
N VAL A 260 1.31 -14.43 2.19
CA VAL A 260 1.39 -15.90 2.11
C VAL A 260 0.44 -16.36 1.03
N ASP A 261 0.90 -17.26 0.16
CA ASP A 261 -0.01 -17.96 -0.72
C ASP A 261 -0.80 -19.02 0.06
N VAL A 262 -2.12 -18.86 0.11
CA VAL A 262 -3.01 -19.81 0.77
C VAL A 262 -3.44 -20.93 -0.18
N ILE A 263 -3.16 -20.82 -1.48
CA ILE A 263 -3.52 -21.83 -2.48
C ILE A 263 -2.23 -22.44 -3.06
N PRO A 264 -1.73 -23.55 -2.51
CA PRO A 264 -0.53 -24.24 -3.01
C PRO A 264 -0.76 -24.98 -4.34
N ALA A 265 -1.57 -24.43 -5.25
CA ALA A 265 -1.63 -24.90 -6.62
C ALA A 265 -0.40 -24.36 -7.36
N GLU A 266 0.43 -25.27 -7.88
CA GLU A 266 1.78 -25.05 -8.38
C GLU A 266 1.97 -24.04 -9.55
N ASP A 267 1.01 -23.15 -9.84
CA ASP A 267 1.04 -22.29 -11.04
C ASP A 267 0.57 -20.83 -10.83
N GLU A 268 0.11 -20.40 -9.65
CA GLU A 268 -0.24 -18.99 -9.42
C GLU A 268 0.86 -18.28 -8.63
N VAL A 269 1.66 -17.48 -9.34
CA VAL A 269 2.62 -16.57 -8.70
C VAL A 269 1.84 -15.45 -8.02
N LEU A 270 2.10 -15.22 -6.73
CA LEU A 270 1.52 -14.09 -6.03
C LEU A 270 2.19 -12.80 -6.49
N GLU A 271 1.39 -11.85 -6.96
CA GLU A 271 1.91 -10.55 -7.39
C GLU A 271 1.71 -9.49 -6.29
N ILE A 272 2.81 -8.81 -5.94
CA ILE A 272 2.83 -7.65 -5.06
C ILE A 272 3.20 -6.45 -5.92
N THR A 273 2.23 -5.59 -6.22
CA THR A 273 2.44 -4.44 -7.11
C THR A 273 2.31 -3.12 -6.36
N ILE A 274 3.33 -2.27 -6.47
CA ILE A 274 3.29 -0.86 -6.04
C ILE A 274 3.51 0.01 -7.27
N ASN A 275 2.49 0.77 -7.68
CA ASN A 275 2.55 1.68 -8.82
C ASN A 275 2.20 3.10 -8.38
N LEU A 276 3.18 4.01 -8.30
CA LEU A 276 3.00 5.35 -7.72
C LEU A 276 2.95 6.48 -8.78
N ASP A 277 2.64 6.13 -10.03
CA ASP A 277 2.41 7.03 -11.17
C ASP A 277 3.33 8.28 -11.18
N ARG A 278 2.85 9.48 -10.86
CA ARG A 278 3.65 10.71 -10.97
C ARG A 278 3.76 11.36 -9.60
N GLY A 279 4.93 11.86 -9.27
CA GLY A 279 5.12 12.62 -8.04
C GLY A 279 6.50 12.41 -7.48
N VAL A 280 6.74 12.94 -6.29
CA VAL A 280 7.87 12.51 -5.46
C VAL A 280 7.34 11.40 -4.57
N ASN A 281 7.88 10.20 -4.72
CA ASN A 281 7.34 9.00 -4.10
C ASN A 281 8.36 8.42 -3.12
N ASN A 282 7.90 8.05 -1.93
CA ASN A 282 8.71 7.40 -0.91
C ASN A 282 8.07 6.06 -0.55
N THR A 283 8.80 4.97 -0.69
CA THR A 283 8.36 3.62 -0.29
C THR A 283 9.33 3.06 0.73
N LYS A 284 8.81 2.72 1.90
CA LYS A 284 9.58 2.14 2.99
C LYS A 284 9.03 0.78 3.34
N LEU A 285 9.90 -0.22 3.33
CA LEU A 285 9.59 -1.62 3.62
C LEU A 285 10.38 -2.04 4.84
N THR A 286 9.72 -2.52 5.89
CA THR A 286 10.39 -2.90 7.14
C THR A 286 9.88 -4.20 7.70
N ALA A 287 10.78 -5.17 7.91
CA ALA A 287 10.41 -6.48 8.43
C ALA A 287 9.29 -7.15 7.60
N ILE A 288 9.43 -7.16 6.29
CA ILE A 288 8.47 -7.79 5.37
C ILE A 288 8.84 -9.24 5.06
N ASP A 289 7.84 -10.07 4.83
CA ASP A 289 8.00 -11.46 4.38
C ASP A 289 7.04 -11.67 3.19
N PHE A 290 7.57 -11.43 1.99
CA PHE A 290 6.85 -11.52 0.72
C PHE A 290 7.06 -12.90 0.13
N GLY A 291 6.12 -13.78 0.46
CA GLY A 291 6.17 -15.20 0.22
C GLY A 291 7.11 -15.91 1.20
N THR A 292 6.53 -16.82 1.98
CA THR A 292 7.27 -17.70 2.89
C THR A 292 8.02 -18.76 2.10
N SER A 293 9.06 -19.39 2.68
CA SER A 293 9.83 -20.44 2.02
C SER A 293 8.93 -21.48 1.31
N GLY A 294 9.03 -21.56 -0.01
CA GLY A 294 8.24 -22.49 -0.85
C GLY A 294 7.00 -21.90 -1.51
N THR A 295 6.69 -20.62 -1.30
CA THR A 295 5.77 -19.84 -2.15
C THR A 295 6.59 -18.92 -3.04
N ASP A 296 6.13 -18.69 -4.26
CA ASP A 296 6.74 -17.75 -5.20
C ASP A 296 5.93 -16.44 -5.20
N ALA A 297 6.50 -15.37 -4.66
CA ALA A 297 5.85 -14.07 -4.58
C ALA A 297 6.70 -13.00 -5.27
N ASP A 298 6.26 -12.60 -6.45
CA ASP A 298 6.87 -11.55 -7.24
C ASP A 298 6.58 -10.19 -6.62
N PHE A 299 7.60 -9.34 -6.61
CA PHE A 299 7.50 -7.96 -6.19
C PHE A 299 7.75 -7.02 -7.37
N ALA A 300 6.76 -6.20 -7.72
CA ALA A 300 6.85 -5.22 -8.79
C ALA A 300 6.65 -3.81 -8.24
N TYR A 301 7.66 -2.97 -8.38
CA TYR A 301 7.58 -1.52 -8.17
C TYR A 301 7.60 -0.78 -9.51
N THR A 302 6.68 0.16 -9.69
CA THR A 302 6.68 1.10 -10.82
C THR A 302 6.56 2.52 -10.27
N GLY A 303 7.63 3.29 -10.45
CA GLY A 303 7.67 4.71 -10.16
C GLY A 303 7.16 5.54 -11.33
N GLY A 304 7.50 6.83 -11.37
CA GLY A 304 7.28 7.58 -12.60
C GLY A 304 8.04 8.89 -12.72
N THR A 305 7.37 9.99 -13.06
CA THR A 305 8.10 11.14 -13.62
C THR A 305 8.83 12.02 -12.60
N GLY A 306 8.59 11.85 -11.30
CA GLY A 306 9.34 12.55 -10.25
C GLY A 306 10.23 11.58 -9.48
N GLU A 307 10.93 12.08 -8.47
CA GLU A 307 11.88 11.29 -7.66
C GLU A 307 11.17 10.14 -6.93
N ASP A 308 11.67 8.93 -7.11
CA ASP A 308 11.20 7.72 -6.44
C ASP A 308 12.29 7.20 -5.48
N ILE A 309 12.00 7.13 -4.18
CA ILE A 309 12.89 6.61 -3.14
C ILE A 309 12.29 5.32 -2.58
N ILE A 310 13.07 4.24 -2.60
CA ILE A 310 12.69 2.94 -2.03
C ILE A 310 13.74 2.54 -1.00
N GLU A 311 13.31 2.30 0.23
CA GLU A 311 14.15 1.92 1.35
C GLU A 311 13.67 0.60 1.96
N PHE A 312 14.58 -0.38 2.08
CA PHE A 312 14.36 -1.62 2.82
C PHE A 312 15.11 -1.59 4.16
N GLU A 313 14.38 -1.65 5.28
CA GLU A 313 14.93 -1.69 6.64
C GLU A 313 14.59 -2.99 7.38
N GLY A 314 15.41 -3.39 8.36
CA GLY A 314 15.16 -4.59 9.17
C GLY A 314 15.49 -5.91 8.46
N THR A 315 14.76 -6.98 8.74
CA THR A 315 14.97 -8.28 8.09
C THR A 315 13.84 -8.51 7.11
N ASN A 316 14.15 -8.48 5.82
CA ASN A 316 13.15 -8.60 4.76
C ASN A 316 13.38 -9.87 3.94
N THR A 317 12.32 -10.45 3.41
CA THR A 317 12.41 -11.57 2.47
C THR A 317 11.45 -11.35 1.30
N VAL A 318 11.95 -11.57 0.08
CA VAL A 318 11.17 -11.61 -1.16
C VAL A 318 11.54 -12.91 -1.85
N SER A 319 10.56 -13.81 -1.95
CA SER A 319 10.77 -15.19 -2.43
C SER A 319 10.79 -15.33 -3.95
N GLY A 320 10.06 -14.48 -4.66
CA GLY A 320 10.01 -14.45 -6.13
C GLY A 320 10.86 -13.35 -6.74
N ASP A 321 10.62 -13.07 -8.02
CA ASP A 321 11.36 -12.05 -8.77
C ASP A 321 11.03 -10.66 -8.24
N ALA A 322 12.04 -9.79 -8.16
CA ALA A 322 11.84 -8.39 -7.79
C ALA A 322 12.16 -7.47 -8.98
N ILE A 323 11.17 -6.70 -9.42
CA ILE A 323 11.28 -5.76 -10.53
C ILE A 323 11.06 -4.34 -10.03
N PHE A 324 12.06 -3.49 -10.22
CA PHE A 324 12.02 -2.07 -9.92
C PHE A 324 12.10 -1.28 -11.23
N ASN A 325 10.95 -0.78 -11.70
CA ASN A 325 10.87 0.08 -12.87
C ASN A 325 10.74 1.53 -12.42
N PHE A 326 11.85 2.24 -12.38
CA PHE A 326 11.84 3.67 -12.13
C PHE A 326 11.39 4.43 -13.38
N GLY A 327 10.85 5.63 -13.18
CA GLY A 327 10.55 6.52 -14.29
C GLY A 327 11.67 7.53 -14.52
N ASN A 328 11.33 8.70 -15.10
CA ASN A 328 12.33 9.70 -15.46
C ASN A 328 12.77 10.57 -14.26
N GLY A 329 12.40 10.24 -13.02
CA GLY A 329 12.84 10.92 -11.81
C GLY A 329 14.33 10.79 -11.54
N GLN A 330 14.80 11.47 -10.48
CA GLN A 330 16.06 11.09 -9.83
C GLN A 330 15.68 10.02 -8.81
N ASN A 331 16.11 8.77 -8.98
CA ASN A 331 15.57 7.68 -8.18
C ASN A 331 16.64 7.03 -7.29
N ILE A 332 16.20 6.48 -6.17
CA ILE A 332 17.05 5.84 -5.17
C ILE A 332 16.46 4.50 -4.78
N LEU A 333 17.22 3.42 -4.96
CA LEU A 333 16.97 2.11 -4.35
C LEU A 333 18.03 1.87 -3.28
N GLU A 334 17.61 1.76 -2.03
CA GLU A 334 18.48 1.45 -0.90
C GLU A 334 18.03 0.15 -0.23
N LEU A 335 18.89 -0.87 -0.33
CA LEU A 335 18.75 -2.14 0.37
C LEU A 335 19.72 -2.12 1.55
N SER A 336 19.37 -1.43 2.65
CA SER A 336 20.30 -1.11 3.77
C SER A 336 20.23 -2.07 4.96
N SER A 337 19.71 -3.28 4.74
CA SER A 337 19.36 -4.20 5.81
C SER A 337 19.43 -5.64 5.35
N SER A 338 19.39 -6.62 6.27
CA SER A 338 19.49 -8.08 5.99
C SER A 338 18.28 -8.60 5.19
N THR A 339 18.13 -8.07 3.98
CA THR A 339 17.09 -8.33 3.00
C THR A 339 17.55 -9.47 2.12
N THR A 340 16.72 -10.48 1.95
CA THR A 340 17.00 -11.63 1.09
C THR A 340 16.03 -11.63 -0.08
N PHE A 341 16.58 -11.68 -1.30
CA PHE A 341 15.86 -11.98 -2.53
C PHE A 341 16.23 -13.41 -2.94
N ASP A 342 15.26 -14.31 -3.02
CA ASP A 342 15.51 -15.72 -3.35
C ASP A 342 15.59 -15.95 -4.87
N ALA A 343 15.13 -15.00 -5.69
CA ALA A 343 15.13 -15.06 -7.15
C ALA A 343 15.85 -13.86 -7.80
N ASP A 344 15.50 -13.53 -9.04
CA ASP A 344 16.17 -12.49 -9.81
C ASP A 344 15.73 -11.08 -9.37
N VAL A 345 16.65 -10.12 -9.45
CA VAL A 345 16.37 -8.71 -9.17
C VAL A 345 16.67 -7.90 -10.41
N THR A 346 15.67 -7.20 -10.94
CA THR A 346 15.81 -6.30 -12.09
C THR A 346 15.52 -4.87 -11.68
N VAL A 347 16.44 -3.97 -11.99
CA VAL A 347 16.31 -2.53 -11.77
C VAL A 347 16.45 -1.79 -13.10
N THR A 348 15.45 -0.99 -13.44
CA THR A 348 15.46 -0.12 -14.62
C THR A 348 15.36 1.33 -14.16
N GLY A 349 16.41 2.10 -14.42
CA GLY A 349 16.48 3.55 -14.24
C GLY A 349 15.82 4.33 -15.39
N GLY A 350 16.04 5.63 -15.40
CA GLY A 350 15.36 6.59 -16.25
C GLY A 350 16.28 7.47 -17.08
N LYS A 351 16.00 8.78 -17.04
CA LYS A 351 16.73 9.81 -17.80
C LYS A 351 17.60 10.70 -16.94
N ASN A 352 17.31 10.74 -15.65
CA ASN A 352 18.05 11.54 -14.69
C ASN A 352 18.85 10.60 -13.81
N ASN A 353 19.64 11.19 -12.92
CA ASN A 353 20.53 10.46 -12.04
C ASN A 353 19.79 9.43 -11.19
N ASP A 354 20.23 8.17 -11.27
CA ASP A 354 19.70 7.11 -10.45
C ASP A 354 20.78 6.55 -9.51
N THR A 355 20.37 6.07 -8.34
CA THR A 355 21.27 5.52 -7.33
C THR A 355 20.74 4.18 -6.83
N VAL A 356 21.57 3.15 -6.88
CA VAL A 356 21.28 1.83 -6.32
C VAL A 356 22.36 1.48 -5.31
N VAL A 357 21.96 1.26 -4.07
CA VAL A 357 22.84 0.86 -2.96
C VAL A 357 22.38 -0.48 -2.42
N ILE A 358 23.30 -1.44 -2.37
CA ILE A 358 23.08 -2.76 -1.78
C ILE A 358 24.02 -2.91 -0.58
N GLN A 359 23.45 -2.91 0.62
CA GLN A 359 24.17 -2.98 1.89
C GLN A 359 23.59 -4.09 2.76
N ASP A 360 24.39 -5.12 3.04
CA ASP A 360 23.98 -6.31 3.84
C ASP A 360 22.78 -7.10 3.28
N ALA A 361 22.39 -6.88 2.02
CA ALA A 361 21.37 -7.66 1.35
C ALA A 361 21.96 -8.85 0.56
N THR A 362 21.20 -9.94 0.44
CA THR A 362 21.55 -11.13 -0.36
C THR A 362 20.57 -11.30 -1.50
N ILE A 363 21.09 -11.45 -2.71
CA ILE A 363 20.35 -11.78 -3.93
C ILE A 363 20.84 -13.14 -4.41
N SER A 364 19.96 -14.13 -4.36
CA SER A 364 20.29 -15.51 -4.75
C SER A 364 20.31 -15.67 -6.27
N GLY A 365 19.46 -14.95 -7.00
CA GLY A 365 19.39 -14.95 -8.46
C GLY A 365 20.35 -13.96 -9.13
N LEU A 366 20.06 -13.67 -10.40
CA LEU A 366 20.75 -12.68 -11.21
C LEU A 366 20.31 -11.27 -10.80
N LEU A 367 21.29 -10.39 -10.58
CA LEU A 367 21.04 -8.95 -10.47
C LEU A 367 21.25 -8.28 -11.83
N THR A 368 20.19 -7.67 -12.36
CA THR A 368 20.22 -6.89 -13.62
C THR A 368 19.92 -5.41 -13.34
N LEU A 369 20.81 -4.51 -13.74
CA LEU A 369 20.62 -3.06 -13.67
C LEU A 369 20.73 -2.44 -15.07
N THR A 370 19.74 -1.65 -15.47
CA THR A 370 19.74 -0.84 -16.69
C THR A 370 19.40 0.61 -16.33
N MET A 371 20.41 1.47 -16.19
CA MET A 371 20.26 2.77 -15.53
C MET A 371 19.81 3.89 -16.48
N GLY A 372 20.06 3.77 -17.78
CA GLY A 372 19.60 4.75 -18.75
C GLY A 372 20.51 5.98 -18.84
N ASN A 373 19.92 7.17 -19.03
CA ASN A 373 20.73 8.39 -19.12
C ASN A 373 20.91 9.02 -17.73
N GLY A 374 21.89 9.91 -17.60
CA GLY A 374 22.14 10.67 -16.37
C GLY A 374 23.35 10.12 -15.63
N VAL A 375 23.73 10.78 -14.52
CA VAL A 375 24.86 10.33 -13.70
C VAL A 375 24.38 9.24 -12.74
N ASN A 376 24.65 7.97 -13.04
CA ASN A 376 24.15 6.87 -12.24
C ASN A 376 25.19 6.30 -11.28
N ASN A 377 24.73 5.81 -10.14
CA ASN A 377 25.58 5.25 -9.11
C ASN A 377 25.07 3.86 -8.72
N PHE A 378 25.91 2.84 -8.84
CA PHE A 378 25.67 1.52 -8.27
C PHE A 378 26.76 1.21 -7.26
N THR A 379 26.38 0.97 -6.00
CA THR A 379 27.33 0.64 -4.94
C THR A 379 26.89 -0.61 -4.17
N THR A 380 27.82 -1.55 -3.95
CA THR A 380 27.67 -2.61 -2.96
C THR A 380 28.62 -2.36 -1.80
N THR A 381 28.13 -2.53 -0.57
CA THR A 381 28.95 -2.40 0.65
C THR A 381 28.66 -3.51 1.65
N ASP A 382 29.49 -3.57 2.70
CA ASP A 382 29.36 -4.49 3.83
C ASP A 382 29.30 -5.97 3.41
N LYS A 383 28.23 -6.70 3.76
CA LYS A 383 28.06 -8.13 3.45
C LYS A 383 27.10 -8.37 2.29
N ALA A 384 27.02 -7.44 1.33
CA ALA A 384 26.19 -7.64 0.15
C ALA A 384 26.57 -8.95 -0.58
N GLY A 385 25.57 -9.74 -0.97
CA GLY A 385 25.75 -10.99 -1.71
C GLY A 385 24.90 -11.04 -2.98
N ILE A 386 25.50 -11.44 -4.09
CA ILE A 386 24.89 -11.56 -5.42
C ILE A 386 25.35 -12.89 -6.02
N ALA A 387 24.59 -13.96 -5.80
CA ALA A 387 25.03 -15.32 -6.09
C ALA A 387 24.84 -15.74 -7.55
N GLY A 388 23.80 -15.24 -8.24
CA GLY A 388 23.46 -15.66 -9.60
C GLY A 388 24.18 -14.90 -10.72
N GLY A 389 24.94 -13.86 -10.40
CA GLY A 389 25.62 -13.01 -11.38
C GLY A 389 25.17 -11.56 -11.34
N LEU A 390 25.86 -10.72 -12.11
CA LEU A 390 25.59 -9.30 -12.22
C LEU A 390 25.62 -8.88 -13.69
N THR A 391 24.57 -8.20 -14.14
CA THR A 391 24.56 -7.43 -15.38
C THR A 391 24.28 -5.96 -15.06
N TYR A 392 25.22 -5.07 -15.39
CA TYR A 392 25.05 -3.63 -15.27
C TYR A 392 25.17 -2.98 -16.64
N THR A 393 24.19 -2.14 -16.98
CA THR A 393 24.22 -1.22 -18.12
C THR A 393 23.96 0.18 -17.58
N GLY A 394 24.94 1.08 -17.69
CA GLY A 394 24.84 2.49 -17.29
C GLY A 394 23.98 3.25 -18.30
N GLY A 395 24.65 4.00 -19.19
CA GLY A 395 24.07 4.46 -20.44
C GLY A 395 24.79 5.68 -21.00
N SER A 396 24.30 6.88 -20.68
CA SER A 396 24.95 8.12 -21.13
C SER A 396 25.16 9.06 -19.96
N GLU A 397 26.24 9.85 -20.01
CA GLU A 397 26.81 10.63 -18.90
C GLU A 397 27.65 9.76 -17.95
N ALA A 398 28.30 10.39 -16.98
CA ALA A 398 29.28 9.70 -16.13
C ALA A 398 28.60 8.75 -15.15
N ASP A 399 28.94 7.47 -15.22
CA ASP A 399 28.43 6.42 -14.35
C ASP A 399 29.51 5.97 -13.34
N THR A 400 29.07 5.56 -12.15
CA THR A 400 29.94 5.00 -11.11
C THR A 400 29.44 3.64 -10.65
N VAL A 401 30.29 2.62 -10.78
CA VAL A 401 30.07 1.27 -10.27
C VAL A 401 31.12 0.95 -9.22
N ARG A 402 30.70 0.79 -7.97
CA ARG A 402 31.58 0.47 -6.84
C ARG A 402 31.15 -0.84 -6.20
N LEU A 403 31.96 -1.88 -6.32
CA LEU A 403 31.72 -3.17 -5.70
C LEU A 403 32.73 -3.37 -4.55
N GLU A 404 32.29 -3.19 -3.31
CA GLU A 404 33.14 -3.34 -2.11
C GLU A 404 32.75 -4.52 -1.22
N ASN A 405 33.75 -5.23 -0.68
CA ASN A 405 33.63 -6.34 0.30
C ASN A 405 32.74 -7.51 -0.21
N GLY A 406 32.84 -8.78 0.16
CA GLY A 406 33.64 -9.51 1.13
C GLY A 406 33.30 -11.00 1.04
N ASP A 407 32.07 -11.40 0.66
CA ASP A 407 31.71 -12.83 0.63
C ASP A 407 30.70 -13.30 -0.45
N GLY A 408 30.23 -12.46 -1.39
CA GLY A 408 29.02 -12.87 -2.13
C GLY A 408 28.89 -12.60 -3.62
N LEU A 409 29.87 -12.04 -4.35
CA LEU A 409 29.74 -11.94 -5.80
C LEU A 409 30.12 -13.28 -6.46
N ALA A 410 29.17 -13.89 -7.14
CA ALA A 410 29.37 -15.13 -7.89
C ALA A 410 28.69 -15.09 -9.26
N GLY A 411 28.92 -16.11 -10.07
CA GLY A 411 28.38 -16.21 -11.43
C GLY A 411 29.10 -15.31 -12.43
N ASP A 412 28.43 -15.05 -13.55
CA ASP A 412 28.95 -14.19 -14.60
C ASP A 412 28.70 -12.70 -14.27
N VAL A 413 29.73 -11.89 -14.45
CA VAL A 413 29.68 -10.45 -14.19
C VAL A 413 29.92 -9.71 -15.51
N SER A 414 28.96 -8.89 -15.92
CA SER A 414 29.02 -8.04 -17.10
C SER A 414 28.70 -6.60 -16.72
N ILE A 415 29.65 -5.69 -16.93
CA ILE A 415 29.50 -4.26 -16.65
C ILE A 415 29.75 -3.49 -17.95
N SER A 416 28.75 -2.76 -18.42
CA SER A 416 28.82 -1.86 -19.56
C SER A 416 28.42 -0.45 -19.11
N VAL A 417 29.36 0.48 -19.03
CA VAL A 417 29.09 1.83 -18.50
C VAL A 417 28.54 2.78 -19.56
N GLY A 418 28.96 2.65 -20.82
CA GLY A 418 28.32 3.35 -21.94
C GLY A 418 29.13 4.55 -22.40
N ALA A 419 28.54 5.73 -22.44
CA ALA A 419 29.27 6.95 -22.81
C ALA A 419 29.29 7.93 -21.63
N GLY A 420 30.45 8.43 -21.25
CA GLY A 420 30.61 9.16 -19.99
C GLY A 420 32.05 9.13 -19.52
N GLY A 421 32.37 9.92 -18.49
CA GLY A 421 33.64 9.75 -17.79
C GLY A 421 33.41 8.79 -16.63
N ASP A 422 33.51 7.49 -16.91
CA ASP A 422 32.95 6.45 -16.04
C ASP A 422 33.99 5.93 -15.05
N THR A 423 33.51 5.45 -13.90
CA THR A 423 34.37 4.88 -12.85
C THR A 423 33.85 3.52 -12.41
N ILE A 424 34.69 2.50 -12.54
CA ILE A 424 34.44 1.15 -12.05
C ILE A 424 35.51 0.82 -11.01
N GLU A 425 35.10 0.56 -9.77
CA GLU A 425 35.98 0.10 -8.69
C GLU A 425 35.46 -1.23 -8.12
N ILE A 426 36.25 -2.29 -8.25
CA ILE A 426 35.95 -3.61 -7.66
C ILE A 426 37.04 -3.93 -6.64
N THR A 427 36.72 -3.85 -5.35
CA THR A 427 37.70 -4.01 -4.26
C THR A 427 37.19 -4.90 -3.14
N GLY A 428 38.11 -5.61 -2.48
CA GLY A 428 37.80 -6.37 -1.25
C GLY A 428 36.85 -7.56 -1.44
N THR A 429 36.51 -7.95 -2.66
CA THR A 429 35.66 -9.11 -2.91
C THR A 429 36.51 -10.39 -2.82
N THR A 430 36.15 -11.31 -1.91
CA THR A 430 36.69 -12.67 -1.98
C THR A 430 35.95 -13.38 -3.13
N THR A 431 36.61 -13.47 -4.28
CA THR A 431 36.04 -13.91 -5.57
C THR A 431 35.76 -15.41 -5.66
N VAL A 432 35.31 -16.05 -4.58
CA VAL A 432 35.17 -17.51 -4.51
C VAL A 432 34.14 -18.06 -5.52
N GLY A 433 33.36 -17.22 -6.21
CA GLY A 433 32.35 -17.66 -7.19
C GLY A 433 32.28 -16.97 -8.55
N VAL A 434 33.11 -15.95 -8.86
CA VAL A 434 33.00 -15.23 -10.17
C VAL A 434 33.54 -16.10 -11.31
N THR A 435 32.67 -16.52 -12.23
CA THR A 435 33.03 -17.42 -13.34
C THR A 435 33.60 -16.69 -14.54
N SER A 436 33.11 -15.49 -14.83
CA SER A 436 33.66 -14.58 -15.84
C SER A 436 33.45 -13.13 -15.46
N LEU A 437 34.37 -12.26 -15.87
CA LEU A 437 34.24 -10.81 -15.72
C LEU A 437 34.40 -10.15 -17.10
N THR A 438 33.36 -9.48 -17.56
CA THR A 438 33.37 -8.64 -18.77
C THR A 438 33.15 -7.20 -18.39
N VAL A 439 34.08 -6.33 -18.79
CA VAL A 439 33.97 -4.88 -18.60
C VAL A 439 34.04 -4.20 -19.96
N ASP A 440 33.01 -3.46 -20.30
CA ASP A 440 32.92 -2.60 -21.47
C ASP A 440 32.89 -1.13 -21.01
N LEU A 441 33.99 -0.42 -21.29
CA LEU A 441 34.12 1.00 -20.98
C LEU A 441 33.42 1.90 -22.00
N GLY A 442 32.88 1.32 -23.07
CA GLY A 442 32.26 2.06 -24.15
C GLY A 442 33.25 2.70 -25.11
N ILE A 443 32.75 3.37 -26.16
CA ILE A 443 33.58 4.05 -27.16
C ILE A 443 33.16 5.50 -27.22
N ASP A 444 33.90 6.38 -26.53
CA ASP A 444 33.74 7.81 -26.66
C ASP A 444 35.06 8.60 -26.50
N SER A 445 34.97 9.89 -26.12
CA SER A 445 36.11 10.79 -25.93
C SER A 445 36.34 11.20 -24.48
N ALA A 446 35.50 10.75 -23.56
CA ALA A 446 35.70 10.93 -22.13
C ALA A 446 36.74 9.91 -21.64
N VAL A 447 37.11 10.02 -20.36
CA VAL A 447 38.17 9.21 -19.77
C VAL A 447 37.55 8.31 -18.73
N ASP A 448 37.71 7.00 -18.93
CA ASP A 448 37.21 6.00 -18.00
C ASP A 448 38.29 5.50 -17.04
N SER A 449 37.86 5.05 -15.88
CA SER A 449 38.72 4.39 -14.90
C SER A 449 38.15 3.06 -14.47
N PHE A 450 38.94 2.00 -14.66
CA PHE A 450 38.65 0.67 -14.12
C PHE A 450 39.75 0.26 -13.16
N LYS A 451 39.37 0.14 -11.89
CA LYS A 451 40.23 -0.33 -10.81
C LYS A 451 39.69 -1.65 -10.28
N TYR A 452 40.57 -2.66 -10.18
CA TYR A 452 40.19 -3.93 -9.59
C TYR A 452 41.28 -4.51 -8.69
N ASN A 453 40.85 -5.14 -7.60
CA ASN A 453 41.68 -5.96 -6.73
C ASN A 453 40.96 -7.30 -6.57
N LEU A 454 41.25 -8.24 -7.47
CA LEU A 454 40.56 -9.53 -7.54
C LEU A 454 41.58 -10.66 -7.62
N ILE A 455 41.36 -11.70 -6.82
CA ILE A 455 42.09 -12.97 -6.92
C ILE A 455 41.26 -13.90 -7.81
N LEU A 456 41.28 -13.65 -9.12
CA LEU A 456 40.49 -14.45 -10.07
C LEU A 456 41.27 -15.70 -10.51
N GLU A 457 40.61 -16.85 -10.46
CA GLU A 457 40.97 -18.00 -11.31
C GLU A 457 40.36 -17.88 -12.73
N SER A 458 39.48 -16.90 -12.94
CA SER A 458 38.64 -16.73 -14.12
C SER A 458 39.16 -15.74 -15.16
N LEU A 459 38.51 -15.75 -16.34
CA LEU A 459 38.82 -14.90 -17.48
C LEU A 459 38.30 -13.47 -17.26
N ILE A 460 39.19 -12.48 -17.32
CA ILE A 460 38.84 -11.07 -17.43
C ILE A 460 38.86 -10.68 -18.90
N THR A 461 37.75 -10.12 -19.39
CA THR A 461 37.66 -9.52 -20.72
C THR A 461 37.38 -8.03 -20.57
N ILE A 462 38.27 -7.20 -21.12
CA ILE A 462 38.09 -5.74 -21.18
C ILE A 462 37.86 -5.36 -22.64
N LEU A 463 36.77 -4.66 -22.90
CA LEU A 463 36.33 -4.24 -24.24
C LEU A 463 36.42 -2.71 -24.38
N ASN A 464 36.56 -2.27 -25.63
CA ASN A 464 36.40 -0.88 -26.08
C ASN A 464 37.28 0.20 -25.44
N GLN A 465 38.36 -0.18 -24.74
CA GLN A 465 39.30 0.78 -24.14
C GLN A 465 39.77 1.89 -25.11
N GLY A 466 39.34 3.12 -24.83
CA GLY A 466 39.83 4.35 -25.44
C GLY A 466 41.29 4.61 -25.09
N SER A 467 41.96 5.47 -25.87
CA SER A 467 43.41 5.70 -25.69
C SER A 467 43.77 6.43 -24.40
N GLU A 468 42.80 7.05 -23.73
CA GLU A 468 43.00 7.81 -22.49
C GLU A 468 42.52 7.03 -21.24
N ASP A 469 41.85 5.88 -21.41
CA ASP A 469 41.27 5.12 -20.31
C ASP A 469 42.33 4.44 -19.45
N THR A 470 42.04 4.38 -18.16
CA THR A 470 42.94 3.82 -17.16
C THR A 470 42.43 2.50 -16.63
N VAL A 471 43.25 1.45 -16.73
CA VAL A 471 42.99 0.15 -16.12
C VAL A 471 44.09 -0.15 -15.11
N THR A 472 43.71 -0.30 -13.84
CA THR A 472 44.65 -0.56 -12.74
C THR A 472 44.27 -1.84 -12.00
N SER A 473 45.20 -2.78 -11.95
CA SER A 473 45.14 -3.96 -11.08
C SER A 473 45.93 -3.70 -9.80
N GLU A 474 45.31 -3.87 -8.64
CA GLU A 474 45.98 -3.80 -7.32
C GLU A 474 46.30 -5.16 -6.73
#